data_AF-A0A1M4SRV9-F1
#
_entry.id   AF-A0A1M4SRV9-F1
#
_cell.length_a   1.000
_cell.length_b   1.000
_cell.length_c   1.000
_cell.angle_alpha   90.00
_cell.angle_beta   90.00
_cell.angle_gamma   90.00
#
_symmetry.space_group_name_H-M   'P 1'
#
loop_
_entity.id
_entity.type
_entity.pdbx_description
1 polymer ?
#
loop_
_entity_poly.entity_id
_entity_poly.type
_entity_poly.pdbx_seq_one_letter_code
_entity_poly.pdbx_strand_id
1 'polypeptide(L)' 'MALVACPRCSHNASDLAFKCSQCGSRLRKRKHSLGAWLLCGGALLGGLLILGMLGQLLVG' A
#
# COMPACT_ATOMS: atom_id res chain seq x y z
N MET A 1 -24.92 8.12 0.73
CA MET A 1 -23.61 8.81 0.84
C MET A 1 -23.42 9.13 2.32
N ALA A 2 -22.44 8.53 3.01
CA ALA A 2 -22.20 8.84 4.41
C ALA A 2 -21.29 10.07 4.50
N LEU A 3 -21.65 11.04 5.34
CA LEU A 3 -20.81 12.18 5.67
C LEU A 3 -19.94 11.80 6.87
N VAL A 4 -18.63 11.84 6.71
CA VAL A 4 -17.67 11.63 7.79
C VAL A 4 -17.23 12.99 8.35
N ALA A 5 -17.19 13.10 9.68
CA ALA A 5 -16.66 14.29 10.34
C ALA A 5 -15.16 14.39 10.08
N CYS A 6 -14.71 15.52 9.52
CA CYS A 6 -13.29 15.74 9.30
C CYS A 6 -12.57 15.90 10.65
N PRO A 7 -11.51 15.13 10.96
CA PRO A 7 -10.85 15.16 12.27
C PRO A 7 -10.04 16.44 12.55
N ARG A 8 -10.01 17.40 11.60
CA ARG A 8 -9.28 18.67 11.72
C ARG A 8 -10.18 19.88 11.92
N CYS A 9 -11.34 19.91 11.26
CA CYS A 9 -12.27 21.04 11.30
C CYS A 9 -13.68 20.64 11.78
N SER A 10 -13.88 19.37 12.15
CA SER A 10 -15.17 18.80 12.58
C SER A 10 -16.33 18.99 11.59
N HIS A 11 -16.03 19.44 10.37
CA HIS A 11 -17.02 19.65 9.33
C HIS A 11 -17.33 18.33 8.62
N ASN A 12 -18.59 18.16 8.24
CA ASN A 12 -19.06 17.00 7.51
C ASN A 12 -18.48 17.01 6.08
N ALA A 13 -17.70 15.99 5.74
CA ALA A 13 -17.15 15.77 4.41
C ALA A 13 -17.64 14.42 3.87
N SER A 14 -17.71 14.25 2.55
CA SER A 14 -18.05 12.95 1.97
C SER A 14 -16.99 11.89 2.34
N ASP A 15 -17.43 10.70 2.77
CA ASP A 15 -16.56 9.55 3.08
C ASP A 15 -15.64 9.13 1.91
N LEU A 16 -16.08 9.43 0.68
CA LEU A 16 -15.33 9.18 -0.56
C LEU A 16 -14.30 10.27 -0.89
N ALA A 17 -14.31 11.42 -0.20
CA ALA A 17 -13.48 12.55 -0.55
C ALA A 17 -12.02 12.36 -0.06
N PHE A 18 -11.07 12.49 -0.98
CA PHE A 18 -9.64 12.42 -0.65
C PHE A 18 -9.14 13.65 0.12
N LYS A 19 -9.85 14.79 0.00
CA LYS A 19 -9.55 16.05 0.68
C LYS A 19 -10.82 16.62 1.31
N CYS A 20 -10.67 17.29 2.44
CA CYS A 20 -11.75 18.07 3.03
C CYS A 20 -11.97 19.32 2.18
N SER A 21 -13.22 19.62 1.83
CA SER A 21 -13.59 20.84 1.10
C SER A 21 -13.44 22.12 1.93
N GLN A 22 -13.43 22.00 3.27
CA GLN A 22 -13.36 23.15 4.19
C GLN A 22 -11.93 23.47 4.64
N CYS A 23 -11.14 22.45 5.00
CA CYS A 23 -9.79 22.67 5.52
C CYS A 23 -8.66 22.20 4.59
N GLY A 24 -8.99 21.62 3.42
CA GLY A 24 -8.01 21.09 2.47
C GLY A 24 -7.20 19.87 2.95
N SER A 25 -7.41 19.44 4.20
CA SER A 25 -6.67 18.33 4.81
C SER A 25 -7.04 16.99 4.18
N ARG A 26 -6.08 16.08 4.06
CA ARG A 26 -6.24 14.78 3.41
C ARG A 26 -6.94 13.80 4.38
N LEU A 27 -8.20 13.40 4.12
CA LEU A 27 -8.95 12.49 5.00
C LEU A 27 -8.54 11.02 4.83
N ARG A 28 -8.28 10.57 3.60
CA ARG A 28 -7.83 9.19 3.36
C ARG A 28 -6.33 9.06 3.65
N LYS A 29 -5.99 8.44 4.77
CA LYS A 29 -4.66 7.87 4.97
C LYS A 29 -4.46 6.81 3.89
N ARG A 30 -3.44 6.98 3.05
CA ARG A 30 -3.03 5.98 2.07
C ARG A 30 -2.76 4.70 2.86
N LYS A 31 -3.57 3.65 2.67
CA LYS A 31 -3.32 2.37 3.31
C LYS A 31 -2.08 1.79 2.64
N HIS A 32 -0.93 1.92 3.29
CA HIS A 32 0.27 1.20 2.89
C HIS A 32 -0.06 -0.29 3.07
N SER A 33 -0.45 -0.95 1.99
CA SER A 33 -0.73 -2.39 2.03
C SER A 33 0.61 -3.10 2.20
N LEU A 34 0.94 -3.47 3.44
CA LEU A 34 2.15 -4.22 3.79
C LEU A 34 2.27 -5.52 2.97
N GLY A 35 1.14 -6.08 2.53
CA GLY A 35 1.12 -7.27 1.65
C GLY A 35 1.77 -7.06 0.29
N ALA A 36 1.70 -5.84 -0.28
CA ALA A 36 2.35 -5.56 -1.57
C ALA A 36 3.88 -5.55 -1.47
N TRP A 37 4.40 -5.16 -0.30
CA TRP A 37 5.85 -5.15 -0.04
C TRP A 37 6.40 -6.57 0.15
N LEU A 38 5.67 -7.41 0.88
CA LEU A 38 6.02 -8.83 1.10
C LEU A 38 5.99 -9.66 -0.19
N LEU A 39 4.99 -9.46 -1.05
CA LEU A 39 4.87 -10.20 -2.32
C LEU A 39 5.99 -9.84 -3.31
N CYS A 40 6.33 -8.54 -3.45
CA CYS A 40 7.45 -8.13 -4.30
C CYS A 40 8.81 -8.56 -3.74
N GLY A 41 9.02 -8.41 -2.43
CA GLY A 41 10.29 -8.79 -1.79
C GLY A 41 10.54 -10.31 -1.79
N GLY A 42 9.50 -11.09 -1.48
CA GLY A 42 9.60 -12.55 -1.44
C GLY A 42 9.85 -13.19 -2.81
N ALA A 43 9.27 -12.63 -3.88
CA ALA A 43 9.46 -13.16 -5.23
C ALA A 43 10.90 -12.99 -5.74
N LEU A 44 11.58 -11.88 -5.41
CA LEU A 44 12.97 -11.66 -5.78
C LEU A 44 13.92 -12.60 -5.03
N LEU A 45 13.70 -12.79 -3.72
CA LEU A 45 14.49 -13.71 -2.90
C LEU A 45 14.30 -15.17 -3.34
N GLY A 46 13.05 -15.60 -3.55
CA GLY A 46 12.75 -16.95 -4.02
C GLY A 46 13.29 -17.21 -5.43
N GLY A 47 13.12 -16.26 -6.36
CA GLY A 47 13.64 -16.36 -7.72
C GLY A 47 15.17 -16.47 -7.78
N LEU A 48 15.89 -15.67 -6.98
CA LEU A 48 17.36 -15.70 -6.94
C LEU A 48 17.90 -17.02 -6.37
N LEU A 49 17.24 -17.58 -5.35
CA LEU A 49 17.59 -18.90 -4.79
C LEU A 49 17.37 -20.03 -5.79
N ILE A 50 16.24 -20.03 -6.50
CA ILE A 50 15.94 -21.03 -7.53
C ILE A 50 16.95 -20.94 -8.68
N LEU A 51 17.27 -19.72 -9.14
CA LEU A 51 18.25 -19.50 -10.19
C LEU A 51 19.66 -19.95 -9.78
N GLY A 52 20.05 -19.68 -8.52
CA GLY A 52 21.34 -20.11 -7.96
C GLY A 52 21.46 -21.63 -7.84
N MET A 53 20.39 -22.31 -7.40
CA MET A 53 20.36 -23.78 -7.32
C MET A 53 20.40 -24.42 -8.70
N LEU A 54 19.68 -23.87 -9.68
CA LEU A 54 19.71 -24.36 -11.05
C LEU A 54 21.08 -24.15 -11.70
N GLY A 55 21.75 -23.04 -11.41
CA GLY A 55 23.11 -22.76 -11.90
C GLY A 55 24.15 -23.76 -11.40
N GLN A 56 24.06 -24.20 -10.14
CA GLN A 56 24.96 -25.23 -9.59
C GLN A 56 24.74 -26.60 -10.25
N LEU A 57 23.50 -26.95 -10.59
CA LEU A 57 23.17 -28.22 -11.25
C LEU A 57 23.64 -28.27 -12.72
N LEU A 58 23.76 -27.13 -13.39
CA LEU A 58 24.24 -27.01 -14.78
C LEU A 58 25.77 -27.05 -14.93
N VAL A 59 26.51 -26.79 -13.85
CA VAL A 59 27.99 -26.73 -13.84
C VAL A 59 28.63 -27.98 -13.19
N GLY A 60 27.84 -28.79 -12.48
CA GLY A 60 28.28 -30.06 -11.88
C GLY A 60 27.87 -31.28 -12.68
#